data_AF-A0AAJ8L2C3-F1
#
_entry.id   AF-A0AAJ8L2C3-F1
#
_cell.length_a   1.000
_cell.length_b   1.000
_cell.length_c   1.000
_cell.angle_alpha   90.00
_cell.angle_beta   90.00
_cell.angle_gamma   90.00
#
_symmetry.space_group_name_H-M   'P 1'
#
loop_
_entity.id
_entity.type
_entity.pdbx_description
1 polymer ?
#
loop_
_entity_poly.entity_id
_entity_poly.type
_entity_poly.pdbx_seq_one_letter_code
_entity_poly.pdbx_strand_id
1 'polypeptide(L)'
;MPQFSEVIYLNDRRYPGPNAHEASKDISGLPTQEELDAYPRMFTWGELKEIIVSGRLEGLMRNKEMQVRYNIWTKGIKEKYGSTENYLRQGRLPFPQSTPESRFDDPIPSSAVPHEYLKYDLDLSLDSSKYAVLVNDWPYNIPYGVRHFCVWSKVPIAHPSLVNNDSTLWAKIEEEGLAGFTGIIPIPAPDKPSSDPSCVSSIPRTNVSVNGDSKGKQLIHPQGWGSTDLSEFGEDTWLSVDLKFGGTDFRKWAGVQYETPGGEEVGKMVNGLWDRRGWECLWFVNPPRLQSVPGLSHFHVFARRKTPEEIDAAELIWGTGEKHVE
;
A
#
# COMPACT_ATOMS: atom_id res chain seq x y z
N MET A 1 -3.28 8.28 -25.29
CA MET A 1 -3.06 6.94 -24.70
C MET A 1 -2.61 7.18 -23.28
N PRO A 2 -3.29 6.69 -22.23
CA PRO A 2 -2.73 6.79 -20.89
C PRO A 2 -1.45 5.95 -20.87
N GLN A 3 -0.32 6.63 -20.68
CA GLN A 3 0.98 5.99 -20.57
C GLN A 3 1.08 5.53 -19.12
N PHE A 4 0.88 4.24 -18.90
CA PHE A 4 0.86 3.67 -17.56
C PHE A 4 2.23 3.87 -16.89
N SER A 5 2.22 4.40 -15.67
CA SER A 5 3.26 4.19 -14.65
C SER A 5 3.15 2.78 -14.04
N GLU A 6 2.83 1.77 -14.87
CA GLU A 6 2.74 0.38 -14.43
C GLU A 6 4.13 -0.05 -13.95
N VAL A 7 4.21 -0.51 -12.71
CA VAL A 7 5.32 -1.37 -12.29
C VAL A 7 5.11 -2.70 -12.99
N ILE A 8 5.56 -2.78 -14.25
CA ILE A 8 5.58 -4.02 -15.02
C ILE A 8 6.74 -4.85 -14.49
N TYR A 9 6.44 -5.91 -13.74
CA TYR A 9 7.42 -6.89 -13.32
C TYR A 9 7.35 -8.10 -14.24
N LEU A 10 8.46 -8.43 -14.92
CA LEU A 10 8.59 -9.57 -15.84
C LEU A 10 7.50 -9.66 -16.93
N ASN A 11 6.94 -8.53 -17.36
CA ASN A 11 5.80 -8.45 -18.29
C ASN A 11 4.49 -9.12 -17.78
N ASP A 12 4.38 -9.46 -16.49
CA ASP A 12 3.14 -9.97 -15.90
C ASP A 12 2.13 -8.83 -15.71
N ARG A 13 1.01 -8.94 -16.43
CA ARG A 13 -0.09 -7.95 -16.47
C ARG A 13 -1.39 -8.45 -15.84
N ARG A 14 -1.38 -9.59 -15.12
CA ARG A 14 -2.62 -10.24 -14.62
C ARG A 14 -3.44 -9.39 -13.67
N TYR A 15 -2.81 -8.41 -13.00
CA TYR A 15 -3.44 -7.58 -11.98
C TYR A 15 -2.86 -6.15 -12.06
N PRO A 16 -3.33 -5.30 -12.99
CA PRO A 16 -2.82 -3.93 -13.09
C PRO A 16 -3.05 -3.16 -11.78
N GLY A 17 -2.26 -2.12 -11.56
CA GLY A 17 -2.51 -1.17 -10.46
C GLY A 17 -3.73 -0.28 -10.77
N PRO A 18 -4.17 0.54 -9.81
CA PRO A 18 -5.27 1.48 -10.06
C PRO A 18 -4.85 2.54 -11.08
N ASN A 19 -5.84 3.12 -11.77
CA ASN A 19 -5.62 4.32 -12.55
C ASN A 19 -5.21 5.46 -11.63
N ALA A 20 -3.95 5.91 -11.74
CA ALA A 20 -3.43 7.03 -10.96
C ALA A 20 -3.32 8.30 -11.82
N HIS A 21 -3.67 9.44 -11.25
CA HIS A 21 -3.53 10.73 -11.88
C HIS A 21 -2.07 11.20 -11.81
N GLU A 22 -1.40 11.17 -12.97
CA GLU A 22 -0.06 11.72 -13.12
C GLU A 22 -0.05 13.24 -12.95
N ALA A 23 1.10 13.78 -12.56
CA ALA A 23 1.30 15.22 -12.52
C ALA A 23 1.22 15.80 -13.94
N SER A 24 0.55 16.95 -14.10
CA SER A 24 0.59 17.68 -15.37
C SER A 24 2.03 18.06 -15.72
N LYS A 25 2.34 18.09 -17.03
CA LYS A 25 3.65 18.53 -17.54
C LYS A 25 4.04 19.94 -17.12
N ASP A 26 3.07 20.76 -16.72
CA ASP A 26 3.30 22.13 -16.22
C ASP A 26 3.85 22.17 -14.79
N ILE A 27 3.77 21.04 -14.06
CA ILE A 27 4.32 20.91 -12.71
C ILE A 27 5.79 20.52 -12.83
N SER A 28 6.67 21.50 -12.61
CA SER A 28 8.12 21.32 -12.71
C SER A 28 8.77 21.06 -11.35
N GLY A 29 10.01 20.55 -11.38
CA GLY A 29 10.87 20.36 -10.21
C GLY A 29 10.64 19.04 -9.46
N LEU A 30 9.63 18.26 -9.83
CA LEU A 30 9.39 16.91 -9.30
C LEU A 30 10.58 15.99 -9.60
N PRO A 31 10.91 15.05 -8.69
CA PRO A 31 11.96 14.08 -8.93
C PRO A 31 11.52 13.03 -9.97
N THR A 32 12.42 12.61 -10.86
CA THR A 32 12.18 11.45 -11.73
C THR A 32 12.42 10.14 -10.98
N GLN A 33 11.95 9.02 -11.53
CA GLN A 33 12.21 7.70 -10.94
C GLN A 33 13.72 7.39 -10.93
N GLU A 34 14.44 7.74 -11.98
CA GLU A 34 15.89 7.56 -12.08
C GLU A 34 16.62 8.38 -11.01
N GLU A 35 16.18 9.61 -10.74
CA GLU A 35 16.73 10.44 -9.66
C GLU A 35 16.46 9.82 -8.27
N LEU A 36 15.29 9.22 -8.07
CA LEU A 36 14.96 8.52 -6.83
C LEU A 36 15.76 7.22 -6.66
N ASP A 37 16.03 6.51 -7.75
CA ASP A 37 16.75 5.23 -7.77
C ASP A 37 18.26 5.41 -7.66
N ALA A 38 18.78 6.62 -7.92
CA ALA A 38 20.19 6.95 -7.74
C ALA A 38 20.64 7.00 -6.26
N TYR A 39 19.70 7.04 -5.31
CA TYR A 39 20.00 7.05 -3.88
C TYR A 39 19.83 5.65 -3.26
N PRO A 40 20.69 5.26 -2.30
CA PRO A 40 20.46 4.07 -1.50
C PRO A 40 19.09 4.10 -0.81
N ARG A 41 18.45 2.92 -0.74
CA ARG A 41 17.16 2.78 -0.07
C ARG A 41 17.33 2.82 1.45
N MET A 42 16.45 3.57 2.11
CA MET A 42 16.50 3.76 3.56
C MET A 42 15.80 2.65 4.34
N PHE A 43 14.84 1.96 3.71
CA PHE A 43 14.04 0.94 4.37
C PHE A 43 13.98 -0.32 3.51
N THR A 44 13.98 -1.49 4.16
CA THR A 44 13.47 -2.74 3.58
C THR A 44 11.95 -2.78 3.65
N TRP A 45 11.33 -3.73 2.94
CA TRP A 45 9.88 -3.93 3.05
C TRP A 45 9.44 -4.35 4.46
N GLY A 46 10.28 -5.13 5.15
CA GLY A 46 10.06 -5.54 6.54
C GLY A 46 10.16 -4.38 7.53
N GLU A 47 11.12 -3.48 7.36
CA GLU A 47 11.27 -2.28 8.19
C GLU A 47 10.08 -1.32 8.01
N LEU A 48 9.54 -1.18 6.79
CA LEU A 48 8.30 -0.42 6.59
C LEU A 48 7.13 -1.04 7.37
N LYS A 49 6.97 -2.37 7.36
CA LYS A 49 5.95 -3.04 8.18
C LYS A 49 6.14 -2.77 9.68
N GLU A 50 7.38 -2.78 10.17
CA GLU A 50 7.70 -2.44 11.56
C GLU A 50 7.27 -1.01 11.93
N ILE A 51 7.61 -0.04 11.07
CA ILE A 51 7.25 1.36 11.28
C ILE A 51 5.73 1.51 11.35
N ILE A 52 5.01 0.95 10.37
CA ILE A 52 3.55 1.01 10.28
C ILE A 52 2.89 0.36 11.50
N VAL A 53 3.33 -0.83 11.92
CA VAL A 53 2.77 -1.52 13.10
C VAL A 53 3.06 -0.79 14.40
N SER A 54 4.22 -0.14 14.50
CA SER A 54 4.60 0.61 15.69
C SER A 54 3.92 1.99 15.81
N GLY A 55 3.22 2.45 14.77
CA GLY A 55 2.60 3.78 14.74
C GLY A 55 3.59 4.95 14.64
N ARG A 56 4.90 4.68 14.54
CA ARG A 56 5.97 5.70 14.50
C ARG A 56 6.15 6.29 13.10
N LEU A 57 5.07 6.83 12.54
CA LEU A 57 5.02 7.31 11.16
C LEU A 57 5.99 8.46 10.88
N GLU A 58 6.44 9.19 11.91
CA GLU A 58 7.52 10.18 11.80
C GLU A 58 8.86 9.60 11.31
N GLY A 59 9.06 8.28 11.45
CA GLY A 59 10.24 7.58 10.93
C GLY A 59 10.25 7.45 9.41
N LEU A 60 9.13 7.69 8.73
CA LEU A 60 9.06 7.63 7.26
C LEU A 60 9.66 8.91 6.65
N MET A 61 10.87 8.78 6.10
CA MET A 61 11.67 9.93 5.68
C MET A 61 12.09 9.85 4.20
N ARG A 62 12.61 10.97 3.70
CA ARG A 62 13.33 11.05 2.41
C ARG A 62 14.84 11.07 2.67
N ASN A 63 15.64 10.81 1.63
CA ASN A 63 17.07 11.11 1.71
C ASN A 63 17.26 12.64 1.90
N LYS A 64 18.42 13.03 2.47
CA LYS A 64 18.65 14.42 2.90
C LYS A 64 18.58 15.41 1.73
N GLU A 65 19.19 15.04 0.61
CA GLU A 65 19.26 15.84 -0.62
C GLU A 65 17.87 16.05 -1.23
N MET A 66 17.06 14.98 -1.29
CA MET A 66 15.68 15.00 -1.76
C MET A 66 14.78 15.78 -0.80
N GLN A 67 15.02 15.69 0.51
CA GLN A 67 14.31 16.50 1.49
C GLN A 67 14.63 17.99 1.33
N VAL A 68 15.89 18.36 1.04
CA VAL A 68 16.27 19.74 0.73
C VAL A 68 15.56 20.21 -0.54
N ARG A 69 15.55 19.40 -1.61
CA ARG A 69 14.88 19.73 -2.87
C ARG A 69 13.37 19.88 -2.69
N TYR A 70 12.74 19.00 -1.91
CA TYR A 70 11.33 19.11 -1.52
C TYR A 70 11.06 20.42 -0.76
N ASN A 71 11.92 20.79 0.19
CA ASN A 71 11.76 22.03 0.95
C ASN A 71 11.85 23.27 0.06
N ILE A 72 12.75 23.28 -0.93
CA ILE A 72 12.84 24.36 -1.92
C ILE A 72 11.59 24.41 -2.79
N TRP A 73 11.17 23.25 -3.30
CA TRP A 73 9.99 23.14 -4.15
C TRP A 73 8.71 23.57 -3.41
N THR A 74 8.49 23.08 -2.20
CA THR A 74 7.30 23.42 -1.39
C THR A 74 7.26 24.89 -1.02
N LYS A 75 8.43 25.53 -0.82
CA LYS A 75 8.52 26.99 -0.63
C LYS A 75 8.01 27.72 -1.87
N GLY A 76 8.49 27.37 -3.06
CA GLY A 76 8.02 27.98 -4.32
C GLY A 76 6.53 27.74 -4.59
N ILE A 77 6.02 26.55 -4.25
CA ILE A 77 4.57 26.25 -4.31
C ILE A 77 3.77 27.16 -3.39
N LYS A 78 4.20 27.34 -2.13
CA LYS A 78 3.54 28.23 -1.18
C LYS A 78 3.60 29.70 -1.61
N GLU A 79 4.71 30.14 -2.20
CA GLU A 79 4.83 31.49 -2.77
C GLU A 79 3.87 31.70 -3.95
N LYS A 80 3.69 30.69 -4.82
CA LYS A 80 2.83 30.79 -6.01
C LYS A 80 1.33 30.65 -5.72
N TYR A 81 0.95 29.73 -4.85
CA TYR A 81 -0.46 29.38 -4.60
C TYR A 81 -0.97 29.86 -3.22
N GLY A 82 -0.12 30.46 -2.40
CA GLY A 82 -0.42 30.87 -1.02
C GLY A 82 -0.35 29.73 -0.01
N SER A 83 -0.69 28.50 -0.41
CA SER A 83 -0.58 27.30 0.42
C SER A 83 -0.43 26.03 -0.42
N THR A 84 0.03 24.95 0.20
CA THR A 84 0.09 23.62 -0.44
C THR A 84 -1.31 23.10 -0.74
N GLU A 85 -2.31 23.39 0.09
CA GLU A 85 -3.71 23.00 -0.16
C GLU A 85 -4.29 23.71 -1.38
N ASN A 86 -4.02 25.01 -1.54
CA ASN A 86 -4.46 25.76 -2.71
C ASN A 86 -3.83 25.20 -3.99
N TYR A 87 -2.54 24.87 -3.95
CA TYR A 87 -1.90 24.16 -5.06
C TYR A 87 -2.60 22.85 -5.39
N LEU A 88 -2.92 22.04 -4.37
CA LEU A 88 -3.62 20.77 -4.58
C LEU A 88 -5.00 20.99 -5.21
N ARG A 89 -5.83 21.89 -4.67
CA ARG A 89 -7.19 22.17 -5.18
C ARG A 89 -7.20 22.78 -6.59
N GLN A 90 -6.25 23.66 -6.88
CA GLN A 90 -6.28 24.46 -8.12
C GLN A 90 -5.48 23.82 -9.26
N GLY A 91 -4.44 23.03 -8.94
CA GLY A 91 -3.44 22.61 -9.92
C GLY A 91 -3.11 21.13 -9.96
N ARG A 92 -3.49 20.32 -8.95
CA ARG A 92 -3.05 18.91 -8.87
C ARG A 92 -4.16 17.88 -8.73
N LEU A 93 -5.16 18.15 -7.90
CA LEU A 93 -6.29 17.24 -7.69
C LEU A 93 -7.29 17.38 -8.84
N PRO A 94 -7.78 16.26 -9.39
CA PRO A 94 -8.72 16.26 -10.53
C PRO A 94 -10.17 16.55 -10.11
N PHE A 95 -10.38 17.08 -8.90
CA PHE A 95 -11.72 17.37 -8.41
C PHE A 95 -12.25 18.62 -9.10
N PRO A 96 -13.52 18.63 -9.54
CA PRO A 96 -14.16 19.84 -10.04
C PRO A 96 -14.03 20.93 -8.98
N GLN A 97 -13.60 22.13 -9.39
CA GLN A 97 -13.72 23.30 -8.51
C GLN A 97 -15.21 23.51 -8.27
N SER A 98 -15.64 23.34 -7.03
CA SER A 98 -17.01 23.68 -6.65
C SER A 98 -17.26 25.12 -7.09
N THR A 99 -18.39 25.36 -7.78
CA THR A 99 -18.96 26.70 -7.87
C THR A 99 -18.97 27.32 -6.46
N PRO A 100 -18.62 28.60 -6.29
CA PRO A 100 -18.60 29.23 -4.97
C PRO A 100 -19.91 28.92 -4.26
N GLU A 101 -19.78 28.35 -3.05
CA GLU A 101 -20.90 27.90 -2.24
C GLU A 101 -22.00 28.97 -2.23
N SER A 102 -23.24 28.56 -2.53
CA SER A 102 -24.40 29.39 -2.25
C SER A 102 -24.34 29.75 -0.77
N ARG A 103 -24.31 31.04 -0.46
CA ARG A 103 -24.41 31.55 0.91
C ARG A 103 -25.61 30.87 1.59
N PHE A 104 -25.34 29.97 2.54
CA PHE A 104 -26.37 29.28 3.30
C PHE A 104 -26.87 30.23 4.39
N ASP A 105 -28.00 30.87 4.12
CA ASP A 105 -28.83 31.61 5.10
C ASP A 105 -30.15 30.86 5.35
N ASP A 106 -30.13 29.53 5.41
CA ASP A 106 -31.29 28.73 5.84
C ASP A 106 -30.88 27.67 6.89
N PRO A 107 -31.50 27.67 8.09
CA PRO A 107 -31.20 26.69 9.13
C PRO A 107 -31.89 25.35 8.82
N ILE A 108 -31.09 24.33 8.50
CA ILE A 108 -31.57 22.94 8.37
C ILE A 108 -31.76 22.34 9.78
N PRO A 109 -32.90 21.69 10.09
CA PRO A 109 -33.11 21.06 11.39
C PRO A 109 -32.13 19.90 11.63
N SER A 110 -31.45 19.97 12.77
CA SER A 110 -30.53 18.96 13.28
C SER A 110 -31.27 17.69 13.70
N SER A 111 -31.53 16.78 12.76
CA SER A 111 -31.75 15.36 13.09
C SER A 111 -31.35 14.44 11.92
N ALA A 112 -30.36 13.58 12.18
CA ALA A 112 -30.01 12.38 11.42
C ALA A 112 -29.50 12.55 9.97
N VAL A 113 -28.62 13.51 9.71
CA VAL A 113 -27.71 13.36 8.55
C VAL A 113 -26.66 12.33 8.97
N PRO A 114 -26.56 11.15 8.33
CA PRO A 114 -25.47 10.22 8.61
C PRO A 114 -24.16 11.00 8.41
N HIS A 115 -23.26 10.97 9.40
CA HIS A 115 -21.94 11.56 9.22
C HIS A 115 -21.32 10.93 7.98
N GLU A 116 -21.17 11.71 6.91
CA GLU A 116 -20.63 11.23 5.64
C GLU A 116 -19.10 11.13 5.82
N TYR A 117 -18.62 9.93 6.14
CA TYR A 117 -17.21 9.57 6.09
C TYR A 117 -17.00 8.52 4.99
N LEU A 118 -15.74 8.30 4.63
CA LEU A 118 -15.36 7.31 3.62
C LEU A 118 -15.91 5.93 4.01
N LYS A 119 -16.77 5.38 3.15
CA LYS A 119 -17.19 3.99 3.21
C LYS A 119 -16.86 3.33 1.88
N TYR A 120 -16.36 2.11 1.96
CA TYR A 120 -16.04 1.31 0.80
C TYR A 120 -16.96 0.10 0.76
N ASP A 121 -17.86 0.10 -0.21
CA ASP A 121 -18.70 -1.03 -0.54
C ASP A 121 -18.10 -1.71 -1.78
N LEU A 122 -17.83 -3.02 -1.69
CA LEU A 122 -17.29 -3.80 -2.79
C LEU A 122 -18.35 -4.06 -3.88
N ASP A 123 -19.63 -4.10 -3.50
CA ASP A 123 -20.76 -4.39 -4.38
C ASP A 123 -21.26 -3.11 -5.07
N LEU A 124 -21.18 -1.98 -4.37
CA LEU A 124 -21.41 -0.65 -4.93
C LEU A 124 -20.07 -0.04 -5.31
N SER A 125 -19.63 -0.28 -6.55
CA SER A 125 -18.39 0.28 -7.11
C SER A 125 -18.12 1.70 -6.62
N LEU A 126 -16.92 1.94 -6.08
CA LEU A 126 -16.60 3.21 -5.43
C LEU A 126 -16.86 4.40 -6.36
N ASP A 127 -17.61 5.39 -5.88
CA ASP A 127 -17.89 6.61 -6.63
C ASP A 127 -16.58 7.34 -6.95
N SER A 128 -16.08 7.12 -8.16
CA SER A 128 -14.84 7.73 -8.69
C SER A 128 -14.86 9.26 -8.67
N SER A 129 -16.02 9.89 -8.47
CA SER A 129 -16.11 11.34 -8.28
C SER A 129 -15.73 11.81 -6.86
N LYS A 130 -15.68 10.90 -5.87
CA LYS A 130 -15.40 11.19 -4.46
C LYS A 130 -13.94 11.00 -4.04
N TYR A 131 -13.13 10.35 -4.87
CA TYR A 131 -11.72 10.10 -4.57
C TYR A 131 -10.81 10.29 -5.78
N ALA A 132 -9.51 10.42 -5.53
CA ALA A 132 -8.49 10.44 -6.57
C ALA A 132 -7.23 9.72 -6.09
N VAL A 133 -6.70 8.81 -6.90
CA VAL A 133 -5.42 8.14 -6.64
C VAL A 133 -4.32 8.88 -7.38
N LEU A 134 -3.29 9.32 -6.67
CA LEU A 134 -2.13 10.02 -7.23
C LEU A 134 -0.87 9.25 -6.83
N VAL A 135 0.10 9.14 -7.75
CA VAL A 135 1.47 8.85 -7.34
C VAL A 135 1.94 10.03 -6.49
N ASN A 136 2.58 9.78 -5.35
CA ASN A 136 3.06 10.85 -4.49
C ASN A 136 4.17 11.61 -5.23
N ASP A 137 3.93 12.88 -5.54
CA ASP A 137 4.86 13.76 -6.28
C ASP A 137 6.23 13.85 -5.58
N TRP A 138 6.28 13.64 -4.26
CA TRP A 138 7.49 13.66 -3.45
C TRP A 138 7.52 12.42 -2.54
N PRO A 139 7.82 11.24 -3.07
CA PRO A 139 7.71 10.01 -2.32
C PRO A 139 8.78 9.96 -1.21
N TYR A 140 8.45 9.28 -0.11
CA TYR A 140 9.43 8.81 0.88
C TYR A 140 10.45 7.86 0.26
N ASN A 141 11.58 7.66 0.94
CA ASN A 141 12.63 6.76 0.46
C ASN A 141 12.26 5.30 0.78
N ILE A 142 11.48 4.69 -0.11
CA ILE A 142 10.95 3.33 0.00
C ILE A 142 11.77 2.30 -0.81
N PRO A 143 11.65 0.98 -0.56
CA PRO A 143 12.37 -0.04 -1.31
C PRO A 143 12.18 0.06 -2.83
N TYR A 144 13.13 -0.51 -3.58
CA TYR A 144 12.99 -0.69 -5.02
C TYR A 144 11.76 -1.55 -5.35
N GLY A 145 11.12 -1.30 -6.50
CA GLY A 145 9.90 -2.01 -6.90
C GLY A 145 8.63 -1.63 -6.13
N VAL A 146 8.74 -0.83 -5.07
CA VAL A 146 7.61 -0.24 -4.35
C VAL A 146 7.28 1.12 -4.95
N ARG A 147 6.00 1.48 -4.95
CA ARG A 147 5.53 2.83 -5.31
C ARG A 147 4.73 3.43 -4.16
N HIS A 148 4.89 4.73 -3.99
CA HIS A 148 4.19 5.50 -2.95
C HIS A 148 3.07 6.32 -3.60
N PHE A 149 1.84 6.02 -3.23
CA PHE A 149 0.64 6.71 -3.65
C PHE A 149 0.03 7.52 -2.51
N CYS A 150 -0.69 8.57 -2.88
CA CYS A 150 -1.65 9.25 -2.02
C CYS A 150 -3.05 9.04 -2.61
N VAL A 151 -3.97 8.58 -1.78
CA VAL A 151 -5.37 8.43 -2.11
C VAL A 151 -6.13 9.55 -1.42
N TRP A 152 -6.68 10.47 -2.21
CA TRP A 152 -7.37 11.67 -1.75
C TRP A 152 -8.87 11.42 -1.73
N SER A 153 -9.55 11.90 -0.69
CA SER A 153 -10.99 11.76 -0.49
C SER A 153 -11.65 13.13 -0.32
N LYS A 154 -12.81 13.32 -0.96
CA LYS A 154 -13.67 14.50 -0.75
C LYS A 154 -14.43 14.45 0.57
N VAL A 155 -14.57 13.25 1.15
CA VAL A 155 -15.21 13.03 2.46
C VAL A 155 -14.15 12.68 3.50
N PRO A 156 -14.37 13.00 4.79
CA PRO A 156 -13.48 12.60 5.88
C PRO A 156 -13.16 11.10 5.86
N ILE A 157 -11.88 10.75 6.04
CA ILE A 157 -11.46 9.35 6.17
C ILE A 157 -11.60 8.87 7.62
N ALA A 158 -11.11 9.66 8.58
CA ALA A 158 -11.19 9.34 10.00
C ALA A 158 -12.40 10.04 10.64
N HIS A 159 -13.23 9.28 11.37
CA HIS A 159 -14.39 9.78 12.12
C HIS A 159 -14.64 8.92 13.37
N PRO A 160 -15.09 9.49 14.52
CA PRO A 160 -15.32 8.72 15.76
C PRO A 160 -16.23 7.50 15.61
N SER A 161 -17.15 7.53 14.66
CA SER A 161 -18.04 6.39 14.38
C SER A 161 -17.32 5.15 13.86
N LEU A 162 -16.09 5.27 13.33
CA LEU A 162 -15.27 4.11 12.92
C LEU A 162 -15.03 3.14 14.08
N VAL A 163 -15.01 3.67 15.30
CA VAL A 163 -14.81 2.91 16.53
C VAL A 163 -16.05 2.96 17.44
N ASN A 164 -17.24 3.08 16.84
CA ASN A 164 -18.52 3.16 17.56
C ASN A 164 -18.58 4.28 18.61
N ASN A 165 -17.85 5.39 18.38
CA ASN A 165 -17.68 6.50 19.32
C ASN A 165 -17.02 6.10 20.65
N ASP A 166 -16.23 5.03 20.67
CA ASP A 166 -15.34 4.72 21.79
C ASP A 166 -14.25 5.80 21.90
N SER A 167 -14.27 6.56 23.00
CA SER A 167 -13.36 7.69 23.20
C SER A 167 -11.89 7.27 23.36
N THR A 168 -11.63 6.06 23.86
CA THR A 168 -10.27 5.56 24.07
C THR A 168 -9.65 5.15 22.73
N LEU A 169 -10.43 4.43 21.91
CA LEU A 169 -10.01 4.05 20.57
C LEU A 169 -9.88 5.28 19.66
N TRP A 170 -10.79 6.25 19.78
CA TRP A 170 -10.71 7.49 19.01
C TRP A 170 -9.46 8.30 19.37
N ALA A 171 -9.17 8.49 20.66
CA ALA A 171 -7.95 9.18 21.09
C ALA A 171 -6.68 8.51 20.56
N LYS A 172 -6.69 7.17 20.45
CA LYS A 172 -5.58 6.42 19.83
C LYS A 172 -5.44 6.72 18.34
N ILE A 173 -6.55 6.79 17.60
CA ILE A 173 -6.54 7.18 16.18
C ILE A 173 -6.04 8.62 16.01
N GLU A 174 -6.39 9.54 16.91
CA GLU A 174 -5.88 10.92 16.88
C GLU A 174 -4.37 11.00 17.17
N GLU A 175 -3.84 10.11 18.02
CA GLU A 175 -2.40 10.12 18.35
C GLU A 175 -1.55 9.40 17.30
N GLU A 176 -1.99 8.23 16.84
CA GLU A 176 -1.20 7.30 16.01
C GLU A 176 -1.64 7.28 14.54
N GLY A 177 -2.87 7.69 14.24
CA GLY A 177 -3.48 7.57 12.92
C GLY A 177 -4.18 6.22 12.69
N LEU A 178 -4.43 5.91 11.42
CA LEU A 178 -4.93 4.61 10.97
C LEU A 178 -3.87 3.91 10.14
N ALA A 179 -3.80 2.59 10.18
CA ALA A 179 -2.82 1.82 9.42
C ALA A 179 -3.23 0.37 9.20
N GLY A 180 -2.69 -0.24 8.15
CA GLY A 180 -2.89 -1.66 7.91
C GLY A 180 -2.15 -2.21 6.71
N PHE A 181 -2.27 -3.52 6.53
CA PHE A 181 -1.70 -4.29 5.43
C PHE A 181 -2.81 -4.90 4.58
N THR A 182 -2.56 -5.06 3.29
CA THR A 182 -3.42 -5.81 2.37
C THR A 182 -2.57 -6.68 1.45
N GLY A 183 -3.15 -7.75 0.93
CA GLY A 183 -2.43 -8.65 0.01
C GLY A 183 -1.37 -9.55 0.65
N ILE A 184 -1.27 -9.61 1.99
CA ILE A 184 -0.39 -10.55 2.66
C ILE A 184 -0.92 -11.97 2.46
N ILE A 185 -0.15 -12.80 1.75
CA ILE A 185 -0.48 -14.21 1.51
C ILE A 185 -0.52 -14.94 2.87
N PRO A 186 -1.66 -15.51 3.28
CA PRO A 186 -1.76 -16.28 4.51
C PRO A 186 -0.83 -17.49 4.44
N ILE A 187 -0.12 -17.75 5.53
CA ILE A 187 0.58 -19.02 5.71
C ILE A 187 -0.35 -19.94 6.48
N PRO A 188 -0.75 -21.10 5.93
CA PRO A 188 -1.45 -22.08 6.73
C PRO A 188 -0.56 -22.44 7.93
N ALA A 189 -1.11 -22.38 9.15
CA ALA A 189 -0.41 -22.88 10.31
C ALA A 189 0.04 -24.32 10.01
N PRO A 190 1.28 -24.73 10.34
CA PRO A 190 1.67 -26.12 10.19
C PRO A 190 0.68 -26.99 10.96
N ASP A 191 0.23 -28.09 10.35
CA ASP A 191 -0.66 -29.05 11.01
C ASP A 191 -0.06 -29.42 12.36
N LYS A 192 -0.90 -29.46 13.41
CA LYS A 192 -0.47 -29.93 14.72
C LYS A 192 0.16 -31.31 14.54
N PRO A 193 1.39 -31.56 15.02
CA PRO A 193 1.96 -32.90 14.96
C PRO A 193 1.01 -33.86 15.67
N SER A 194 0.68 -34.96 15.00
CA SER A 194 -0.16 -36.03 15.53
C SER A 194 0.32 -36.41 16.94
N SER A 195 -0.62 -36.54 17.88
CA SER A 195 -0.36 -37.04 19.24
C SER A 195 -0.16 -38.56 19.29
N ASP A 196 -0.14 -39.23 18.14
CA ASP A 196 0.10 -40.66 18.01
C ASP A 196 1.62 -40.94 17.93
N PRO A 197 2.23 -41.61 18.93
CA PRO A 197 3.66 -41.92 18.94
C PRO A 197 4.09 -42.92 17.86
N SER A 198 3.15 -43.54 17.13
CA SER A 198 3.45 -44.36 15.95
C SER A 198 3.57 -43.54 14.65
N CYS A 199 3.13 -42.28 14.68
CA CYS A 199 3.27 -41.34 13.58
C CYS A 199 4.59 -40.59 13.76
N VAL A 200 5.67 -41.11 13.16
CA VAL A 200 6.92 -40.37 13.02
C VAL A 200 6.57 -39.07 12.28
N SER A 201 6.74 -37.92 12.93
CA SER A 201 6.53 -36.63 12.28
C SER A 201 7.50 -36.55 11.11
N SER A 202 6.98 -36.75 9.91
CA SER A 202 7.71 -36.57 8.66
C SER A 202 7.88 -35.07 8.44
N ILE A 203 8.82 -34.47 9.19
CA ILE A 203 9.59 -33.36 8.64
C ILE A 203 10.30 -33.96 7.43
N PRO A 204 10.04 -33.50 6.19
CA PRO A 204 10.77 -34.01 5.05
C PRO A 204 12.23 -33.56 5.21
N ARG A 205 13.11 -34.46 5.66
CA ARG A 205 14.54 -34.34 5.40
C ARG A 205 14.75 -34.75 3.96
N THR A 206 14.66 -33.81 3.02
CA THR A 206 15.04 -34.06 1.64
C THR A 206 16.57 -34.01 1.52
N ASN A 207 17.21 -35.13 1.87
CA ASN A 207 18.43 -35.53 1.17
C ASN A 207 17.98 -36.10 -0.18
N VAL A 208 18.22 -35.39 -1.29
CA VAL A 208 18.07 -35.99 -2.62
C VAL A 208 19.37 -35.81 -3.39
N SER A 209 20.08 -36.93 -3.52
CA SER A 209 21.03 -37.20 -4.57
C SER A 209 20.33 -37.10 -5.92
N VAL A 210 20.98 -36.41 -6.86
CA VAL A 210 20.60 -36.28 -8.26
C VAL A 210 20.40 -37.66 -8.90
N ASN A 211 19.25 -37.88 -9.54
CA ASN A 211 19.11 -38.55 -10.85
C ASN A 211 17.63 -38.74 -11.28
N GLY A 212 17.32 -38.31 -12.51
CA GLY A 212 16.42 -39.02 -13.44
C GLY A 212 14.91 -38.71 -13.42
N ASP A 213 14.47 -37.97 -14.45
CA ASP A 213 13.19 -37.99 -15.18
C ASP A 213 11.94 -38.67 -14.57
N SER A 214 10.89 -37.86 -14.34
CA SER A 214 9.54 -37.97 -14.98
C SER A 214 8.38 -37.51 -14.06
N LYS A 215 7.70 -36.45 -14.50
CA LYS A 215 6.26 -36.11 -14.33
C LYS A 215 5.56 -36.53 -13.03
N GLY A 216 5.57 -35.63 -12.05
CA GLY A 216 4.58 -35.53 -10.97
C GLY A 216 4.48 -34.06 -10.53
N LYS A 217 3.27 -33.51 -10.39
CA LYS A 217 3.05 -32.14 -9.93
C LYS A 217 3.60 -31.98 -8.50
N GLN A 218 4.83 -31.48 -8.42
CA GLN A 218 5.48 -31.08 -7.18
C GLN A 218 4.75 -29.85 -6.66
N LEU A 219 4.35 -29.86 -5.38
CA LEU A 219 4.01 -28.63 -4.67
C LEU A 219 5.30 -27.83 -4.57
N ILE A 220 5.48 -26.91 -5.52
CA ILE A 220 6.61 -25.98 -5.55
C ILE A 220 6.36 -25.02 -4.39
N HIS A 221 7.16 -25.11 -3.33
CA HIS A 221 7.28 -23.99 -2.40
C HIS A 221 7.61 -22.74 -3.23
N PRO A 222 6.91 -21.60 -3.05
CA PRO A 222 7.20 -20.40 -3.81
C PRO A 222 8.69 -20.11 -3.74
N GLN A 223 9.36 -20.10 -4.90
CA GLN A 223 10.78 -19.77 -4.98
C GLN A 223 10.93 -18.36 -4.39
N GLY A 224 11.66 -18.28 -3.27
CA GLY A 224 11.62 -17.13 -2.34
C GLY A 224 11.53 -17.57 -0.88
N TRP A 225 11.04 -18.79 -0.63
CA TRP A 225 11.19 -19.47 0.66
C TRP A 225 12.49 -20.29 0.69
N GLY A 226 13.63 -19.57 0.75
CA GLY A 226 14.93 -20.19 1.04
C GLY A 226 15.68 -20.82 -0.13
N SER A 227 15.71 -20.19 -1.32
CA SER A 227 16.80 -20.48 -2.26
C SER A 227 18.04 -19.68 -1.87
N THR A 228 19.12 -20.39 -1.53
CA THR A 228 20.46 -19.82 -1.32
C THR A 228 21.24 -19.64 -2.62
N ASP A 229 20.69 -20.03 -3.77
CA ASP A 229 21.43 -19.94 -5.02
C ASP A 229 21.18 -18.60 -5.72
N LEU A 230 22.02 -17.64 -5.34
CA LEU A 230 22.11 -16.28 -5.90
C LEU A 230 22.57 -16.26 -7.37
N SER A 231 22.84 -17.42 -7.99
CA SER A 231 23.45 -17.52 -9.31
C SER A 231 22.48 -17.31 -10.48
N GLU A 232 21.17 -17.42 -10.27
CA GLU A 232 20.16 -17.25 -11.34
C GLU A 232 19.67 -15.81 -11.52
N PHE A 233 19.76 -14.99 -10.48
CA PHE A 233 19.43 -13.57 -10.54
C PHE A 233 20.73 -12.79 -10.52
N GLY A 234 21.03 -12.04 -11.60
CA GLY A 234 22.22 -11.18 -11.64
C GLY A 234 22.35 -10.41 -10.32
N GLU A 235 23.57 -10.31 -9.78
CA GLU A 235 23.84 -9.75 -8.44
C GLU A 235 23.32 -8.30 -8.26
N ASP A 236 22.94 -7.65 -9.36
CA ASP A 236 22.48 -6.27 -9.46
C ASP A 236 20.95 -6.09 -9.51
N THR A 237 20.12 -7.14 -9.40
CA THR A 237 18.65 -6.96 -9.38
C THR A 237 18.13 -6.63 -7.98
N TRP A 238 17.11 -5.78 -7.89
CA TRP A 238 16.51 -5.38 -6.60
C TRP A 238 15.95 -6.58 -5.81
N LEU A 239 15.44 -7.59 -6.51
CA LEU A 239 14.93 -8.82 -5.90
C LEU A 239 16.08 -9.63 -5.30
N SER A 240 17.25 -9.68 -5.95
CA SER A 240 18.46 -10.31 -5.39
C SER A 240 18.86 -9.68 -4.06
N VAL A 241 18.78 -8.35 -3.95
CA VAL A 241 19.08 -7.61 -2.70
C VAL A 241 18.05 -7.95 -1.62
N ASP A 242 16.76 -7.90 -1.92
CA ASP A 242 15.70 -8.16 -0.93
C ASP A 242 15.68 -9.63 -0.47
N LEU A 243 15.99 -10.59 -1.36
CA LEU A 243 16.16 -12.00 -1.01
C LEU A 243 17.43 -12.25 -0.18
N LYS A 244 18.54 -11.57 -0.50
CA LYS A 244 19.85 -11.72 0.19
C LYS A 244 19.85 -11.11 1.59
N PHE A 245 19.18 -9.97 1.79
CA PHE A 245 19.14 -9.25 3.07
C PHE A 245 17.83 -9.42 3.85
N GLY A 246 16.71 -9.67 3.17
CA GLY A 246 15.39 -9.76 3.78
C GLY A 246 15.01 -11.14 4.31
N GLY A 247 15.86 -12.16 4.21
CA GLY A 247 15.49 -13.54 4.58
C GLY A 247 14.95 -13.71 6.02
N THR A 248 15.41 -12.90 6.98
CA THR A 248 14.84 -12.86 8.35
C THR A 248 13.52 -12.10 8.42
N ASP A 249 13.42 -10.97 7.73
CA ASP A 249 12.24 -10.09 7.70
C ASP A 249 11.08 -10.76 6.97
N PHE A 250 11.35 -11.42 5.84
CA PHE A 250 10.38 -12.21 5.10
C PHE A 250 9.77 -13.29 5.99
N ARG A 251 10.57 -13.99 6.81
CA ARG A 251 10.06 -14.97 7.77
C ARG A 251 9.27 -14.34 8.91
N LYS A 252 9.71 -13.20 9.43
CA LYS A 252 9.02 -12.48 10.51
C LYS A 252 7.64 -12.01 10.09
N TRP A 253 7.52 -11.49 8.87
CA TRP A 253 6.29 -10.87 8.35
C TRP A 253 5.44 -11.81 7.50
N ALA A 254 5.87 -13.06 7.38
CA ALA A 254 5.22 -14.10 6.62
C ALA A 254 3.82 -14.38 7.19
N GLY A 255 2.77 -14.16 6.39
CA GLY A 255 1.38 -14.38 6.81
C GLY A 255 0.83 -13.41 7.88
N VAL A 256 1.62 -12.43 8.33
CA VAL A 256 1.21 -11.49 9.38
C VAL A 256 0.24 -10.45 8.81
N GLN A 257 -1.00 -10.48 9.30
CA GLN A 257 -2.01 -9.46 9.01
C GLN A 257 -1.94 -8.36 10.07
N TYR A 258 -2.25 -7.13 9.68
CA TYR A 258 -2.32 -5.99 10.59
C TYR A 258 -3.32 -4.96 10.08
N GLU A 259 -4.17 -4.48 10.96
CA GLU A 259 -5.12 -3.38 10.73
C GLU A 259 -5.43 -2.73 12.08
N THR A 260 -5.39 -1.40 12.15
CA THR A 260 -5.79 -0.64 13.34
C THR A 260 -7.32 -0.65 13.50
N PRO A 261 -7.88 -0.65 14.72
CA PRO A 261 -9.32 -0.45 14.92
C PRO A 261 -9.84 0.80 14.19
N GLY A 262 -10.93 0.66 13.43
CA GLY A 262 -11.48 1.74 12.61
C GLY A 262 -10.83 1.88 11.22
N GLY A 263 -9.84 1.04 10.92
CA GLY A 263 -9.11 1.02 9.65
C GLY A 263 -9.81 0.28 8.52
N GLU A 264 -10.89 -0.44 8.82
CA GLU A 264 -11.50 -1.45 7.95
C GLU A 264 -11.98 -0.85 6.61
N GLU A 265 -12.53 0.37 6.62
CA GLU A 265 -12.98 1.05 5.40
C GLU A 265 -11.82 1.43 4.48
N VAL A 266 -10.67 1.81 5.04
CA VAL A 266 -9.44 2.08 4.27
C VAL A 266 -8.88 0.76 3.72
N GLY A 267 -8.81 -0.28 4.54
CA GLY A 267 -8.35 -1.61 4.12
C GLY A 267 -9.19 -2.21 2.98
N LYS A 268 -10.51 -2.07 3.04
CA LYS A 268 -11.43 -2.45 1.95
C LYS A 268 -11.13 -1.65 0.67
N MET A 269 -10.98 -0.34 0.78
CA MET A 269 -10.66 0.51 -0.37
C MET A 269 -9.33 0.16 -1.01
N VAL A 270 -8.30 -0.12 -0.21
CA VAL A 270 -6.98 -0.51 -0.72
C VAL A 270 -7.09 -1.85 -1.47
N ASN A 271 -7.80 -2.85 -0.93
CA ASN A 271 -8.01 -4.13 -1.64
C ASN A 271 -8.82 -3.98 -2.94
N GLY A 272 -9.74 -3.00 -3.00
CA GLY A 272 -10.51 -2.71 -4.20
C GLY A 272 -9.71 -1.99 -5.29
N LEU A 273 -8.74 -1.15 -4.90
CA LEU A 273 -7.86 -0.42 -5.82
C LEU A 273 -6.64 -1.22 -6.25
N TRP A 274 -6.07 -2.02 -5.35
CA TRP A 274 -4.94 -2.92 -5.60
C TRP A 274 -5.37 -4.34 -5.33
N ASP A 275 -5.60 -5.12 -6.39
CA ASP A 275 -6.03 -6.50 -6.26
C ASP A 275 -5.03 -7.30 -5.42
N ARG A 276 -5.51 -7.84 -4.29
CA ARG A 276 -4.71 -8.61 -3.33
C ARG A 276 -3.99 -9.81 -3.93
N ARG A 277 -4.40 -10.29 -5.11
CA ARG A 277 -3.70 -11.35 -5.85
C ARG A 277 -2.41 -10.84 -6.49
N GLY A 278 -2.42 -9.62 -6.99
CA GLY A 278 -1.29 -8.98 -7.68
C GLY A 278 -0.40 -8.11 -6.82
N TRP A 279 -0.90 -7.65 -5.67
CA TRP A 279 -0.27 -6.58 -4.91
C TRP A 279 -0.20 -6.93 -3.43
N GLU A 280 0.84 -6.42 -2.78
CA GLU A 280 0.93 -6.31 -1.33
C GLU A 280 1.05 -4.83 -1.00
N CYS A 281 0.19 -4.31 -0.12
CA CYS A 281 0.18 -2.88 0.20
C CYS A 281 0.23 -2.64 1.70
N LEU A 282 1.02 -1.63 2.09
CA LEU A 282 1.00 -1.03 3.42
C LEU A 282 0.35 0.33 3.27
N TRP A 283 -0.64 0.62 4.10
CA TRP A 283 -1.37 1.89 4.04
C TRP A 283 -1.44 2.56 5.40
N PHE A 284 -1.53 3.88 5.40
CA PHE A 284 -1.66 4.66 6.63
C PHE A 284 -2.29 6.04 6.40
N VAL A 285 -3.05 6.50 7.39
CA VAL A 285 -3.53 7.87 7.54
C VAL A 285 -2.67 8.53 8.60
N ASN A 286 -1.97 9.61 8.27
CA ASN A 286 -1.18 10.33 9.26
C ASN A 286 -2.09 10.89 10.38
N PRO A 287 -1.66 10.82 11.66
CA PRO A 287 -2.36 11.52 12.74
C PRO A 287 -2.36 13.04 12.49
N PRO A 288 -3.32 13.80 13.03
CA PRO A 288 -3.42 15.26 12.85
C PRO A 288 -2.09 16.01 13.06
N ARG A 289 -1.28 15.61 14.06
CA ARG A 289 0.02 16.23 14.35
C ARG A 289 1.08 16.09 13.23
N LEU A 290 0.91 15.15 12.31
CA LEU A 290 1.83 14.89 11.19
C LEU A 290 1.26 15.29 9.82
N GLN A 291 0.00 15.74 9.75
CA GLN A 291 -0.62 16.13 8.48
C GLN A 291 -0.10 17.49 7.99
N SER A 292 0.34 17.54 6.72
CA SER A 292 0.77 18.80 6.08
C SER A 292 -0.38 19.58 5.42
N VAL A 293 -1.51 18.92 5.17
CA VAL A 293 -2.69 19.48 4.46
C VAL A 293 -4.00 19.00 5.13
N PRO A 294 -4.28 19.44 6.36
CA PRO A 294 -5.40 18.92 7.16
C PRO A 294 -6.79 19.21 6.57
N GLY A 295 -6.92 20.20 5.69
CA GLY A 295 -8.18 20.52 4.99
C GLY A 295 -8.50 19.58 3.82
N LEU A 296 -7.62 18.62 3.51
CA LEU A 296 -7.79 17.65 2.43
C LEU A 296 -7.54 16.23 2.96
N SER A 297 -8.60 15.44 3.07
CA SER A 297 -8.50 14.06 3.54
C SER A 297 -7.72 13.20 2.56
N HIS A 298 -6.69 12.50 3.06
CA HIS A 298 -5.90 11.56 2.26
C HIS A 298 -5.29 10.46 3.13
N PHE A 299 -4.95 9.34 2.49
CA PHE A 299 -4.12 8.29 3.06
C PHE A 299 -2.99 7.94 2.10
N HIS A 300 -1.92 7.36 2.65
CA HIS A 300 -0.75 6.92 1.92
C HIS A 300 -0.83 5.42 1.67
N VAL A 301 -0.34 4.98 0.53
CA VAL A 301 -0.21 3.57 0.18
C VAL A 301 1.18 3.32 -0.39
N PHE A 302 1.94 2.43 0.25
CA PHE A 302 3.09 1.79 -0.36
C PHE A 302 2.61 0.51 -1.03
N ALA A 303 2.71 0.43 -2.35
CA ALA A 303 2.29 -0.74 -3.11
C ALA A 303 3.51 -1.46 -3.69
N ARG A 304 3.68 -2.73 -3.30
CA ARG A 304 4.67 -3.65 -3.85
C ARG A 304 3.98 -4.59 -4.82
N ARG A 305 4.50 -4.68 -6.04
CA ARG A 305 4.07 -5.69 -7.01
C ARG A 305 4.58 -7.06 -6.57
N LYS A 306 3.69 -8.06 -6.54
CA LYS A 306 4.07 -9.45 -6.30
C LYS A 306 4.83 -10.04 -7.48
N THR A 307 5.76 -10.94 -7.18
CA THR A 307 6.41 -11.80 -8.19
C THR A 307 5.38 -12.75 -8.84
N PRO A 308 5.65 -13.31 -10.03
CA PRO A 308 4.76 -14.30 -10.64
C PRO A 308 4.43 -15.47 -9.72
N GLU A 309 5.40 -15.94 -8.93
CA GLU A 309 5.24 -17.06 -7.99
C GLU A 309 4.34 -16.68 -6.80
N GLU A 310 4.48 -15.45 -6.29
CA GLU A 310 3.58 -14.90 -5.27
C GLU A 310 2.16 -14.70 -5.82
N ILE A 311 2.02 -14.31 -7.10
CA ILE A 311 0.72 -14.19 -7.77
C ILE A 311 0.07 -15.56 -7.91
N ASP A 312 0.82 -16.57 -8.37
CA ASP A 312 0.32 -17.94 -8.52
C ASP A 312 -0.15 -18.49 -7.16
N ALA A 313 0.64 -18.29 -6.09
CA ALA A 313 0.25 -18.66 -4.74
C ALA A 313 -1.01 -17.91 -4.26
N ALA A 314 -1.11 -16.62 -4.57
CA ALA A 314 -2.26 -15.80 -4.22
C ALA A 314 -3.53 -16.21 -4.99
N GLU A 315 -3.42 -16.66 -6.24
CA GLU A 315 -4.50 -17.22 -7.05
C GLU A 315 -5.01 -18.55 -6.50
N LEU A 316 -4.14 -19.40 -5.95
CA LEU A 316 -4.58 -20.62 -5.27
C LEU A 316 -5.47 -20.33 -4.05
N ILE A 317 -5.20 -19.22 -3.34
CA ILE A 317 -5.91 -18.84 -2.11
C ILE A 317 -7.18 -18.02 -2.42
N TRP A 318 -7.08 -17.03 -3.30
CA TRP A 318 -8.14 -16.06 -3.56
C TRP A 318 -8.75 -16.14 -4.96
N GLY A 319 -8.18 -16.93 -5.87
CA GLY A 319 -8.68 -17.08 -7.25
C GLY A 319 -9.79 -18.12 -7.40
N THR A 320 -10.09 -18.92 -6.38
CA THR A 320 -11.16 -19.93 -6.40
C THR A 320 -12.51 -19.41 -5.87
N GLY A 321 -12.59 -18.13 -5.49
CA GLY A 321 -13.82 -17.46 -5.08
C GLY A 321 -14.46 -16.70 -6.24
N GLU A 322 -15.64 -17.16 -6.65
CA GLU A 322 -16.63 -16.49 -7.52
C GLU A 322 -16.19 -16.17 -8.96
N LYS A 323 -16.49 -17.12 -9.85
CA LYS A 323 -16.90 -16.76 -11.21
C LYS A 323 -18.09 -15.81 -11.09
N HIS A 324 -17.90 -14.53 -11.37
CA HIS A 324 -19.01 -13.69 -11.79
C HIS A 324 -19.61 -14.37 -13.02
N VAL A 325 -20.80 -14.95 -12.83
CA VAL A 325 -21.66 -15.37 -13.93
C VAL A 325 -22.06 -14.08 -14.66
N GLU A 326 -21.87 -14.10 -15.97
CA GLU A 326 -22.11 -13.01 -16.93
C GLU A 326 -23.46 -12.30 -16.76
#